data_AF-E2BSE6-F1
#
_entry.id   AF-E2BSE6-F1
#
_cell.length_a   1.000
_cell.length_b   1.000
_cell.length_c   1.000
_cell.angle_alpha   90.00
_cell.angle_beta   90.00
_cell.angle_gamma   90.00
#
_symmetry.space_group_name_H-M   'P 1'
#
loop_
_entity.id
_entity.type
_entity.pdbx_description
1 polymer ?
#
loop_
_entity_poly.entity_id
_entity_poly.type
_entity_poly.pdbx_seq_one_letter_code
_entity_poly.pdbx_strand_id
1 'polypeptide(L)' 'MFVKTAFPGDIVTVDAKTIRSGKKIAFLAVELRKNDSKDVIAHGQHTKYLL' A
#
# COMPACT_ATOMS: atom_id res chain seq x y z
N MET A 1 -4.08 7.43 -3.72
CA MET A 1 -5.48 7.89 -3.57
C MET A 1 -5.89 7.73 -2.12
N PHE A 2 -6.38 8.78 -1.49
CA PHE A 2 -6.93 8.72 -0.13
C PHE A 2 -8.43 8.38 -0.20
N VAL A 3 -8.90 7.55 0.72
CA VAL A 3 -10.29 7.02 0.74
C VAL A 3 -10.99 7.38 2.05
N LYS A 4 -10.32 7.20 3.19
CA LYS A 4 -10.84 7.52 4.52
C LYS A 4 -9.74 8.13 5.39
N THR A 5 -10.16 8.91 6.40
CA THR A 5 -9.25 9.54 7.37
C THR A 5 -8.69 8.51 8.36
N ALA A 6 -7.40 8.62 8.66
CA ALA A 6 -6.77 7.99 9.82
C ALA A 6 -6.40 9.07 10.85
N PHE A 7 -6.41 8.71 12.13
CA PHE A 7 -6.10 9.61 13.23
C PHE A 7 -4.78 9.22 13.91
N PRO A 8 -4.11 10.15 14.59
CA PRO A 8 -2.96 9.82 15.43
C PRO A 8 -3.30 8.71 16.42
N GLY A 9 -2.43 7.69 16.52
CA GLY A 9 -2.65 6.51 17.34
C GLY A 9 -3.37 5.35 16.64
N ASP A 10 -3.95 5.56 15.46
CA ASP A 10 -4.49 4.45 14.65
C ASP A 10 -3.36 3.49 14.27
N ILE A 11 -3.57 2.19 14.50
CA ILE A 11 -2.71 1.15 13.94
C ILE A 11 -3.15 0.89 12.50
N VAL A 12 -2.23 1.11 11.56
CA VAL A 12 -2.46 0.96 10.13
C VAL A 12 -1.64 -0.21 9.59
N THR A 13 -2.31 -1.14 8.92
CA THR A 13 -1.69 -2.21 8.14
C THR A 13 -1.32 -1.69 6.76
N VAL A 14 -0.10 -1.96 6.33
CA VAL A 14 0.39 -1.69 4.97
C VAL A 14 0.54 -3.01 4.22
N ASP A 15 -0.32 -3.26 3.24
CA ASP A 15 -0.20 -4.43 2.36
C ASP A 15 0.30 -3.98 0.99
N ALA A 16 1.49 -4.43 0.59
CA ALA A 16 2.11 -4.10 -0.68
C ALA A 16 2.35 -5.37 -1.49
N LYS A 17 1.83 -5.40 -2.72
CA LYS A 17 1.92 -6.54 -3.63
C LYS A 17 2.55 -6.14 -4.94
N THR A 18 3.54 -6.91 -5.40
CA THR A 18 4.09 -6.76 -6.75
C THR A 18 3.03 -7.18 -7.76
N ILE A 19 2.60 -6.24 -8.59
CA ILE A 19 1.59 -6.49 -9.63
C ILE A 19 2.23 -6.73 -11.00
N ARG A 20 3.49 -6.26 -11.18
CA ARG A 20 4.29 -6.51 -12.38
C ARG A 20 5.77 -6.38 -12.06
N SER A 21 6.59 -7.26 -12.60
CA SER A 21 8.05 -7.15 -12.56
C SER A 21 8.67 -7.35 -13.95
N GLY A 22 9.77 -6.66 -14.20
CA GLY A 22 10.68 -6.86 -15.33
C GLY A 22 12.11 -7.04 -14.84
N LYS A 23 13.09 -7.02 -15.75
CA LYS A 23 14.50 -7.33 -15.43
C LYS A 23 15.12 -6.49 -14.30
N LYS A 24 14.79 -5.19 -14.22
CA LYS A 24 15.39 -4.26 -13.25
C LYS A 24 14.37 -3.41 -12.51
N ILE A 25 13.08 -3.70 -12.67
CA ILE A 25 12.00 -2.83 -12.18
C ILE A 25 10.80 -3.66 -11.73
N ALA A 26 10.22 -3.30 -10.59
CA ALA A 26 8.97 -3.83 -10.08
C ALA A 26 7.98 -2.70 -9.82
N PHE A 27 6.72 -2.97 -10.13
CA PHE A 27 5.57 -2.13 -9.84
C PHE A 27 4.75 -2.82 -8.76
N LEU A 28 4.48 -2.09 -7.68
CA LEU A 28 3.72 -2.55 -6.54
C LEU A 28 2.43 -1.75 -6.42
N ALA A 29 1.34 -2.44 -6.15
CA ALA A 29 0.14 -1.83 -5.61
C ALA A 29 0.20 -1.91 -4.07
N VAL A 30 -0.24 -0.84 -3.41
CA VAL A 30 -0.26 -0.74 -1.95
C VAL A 30 -1.69 -0.46 -1.51
N GLU A 31 -2.14 -1.17 -0.49
CA GLU A 31 -3.39 -0.89 0.21
C GLU A 31 -3.10 -0.64 1.69
N LEU A 32 -3.60 0.50 2.18
CA LEU A 32 -3.51 0.89 3.58
C LEU A 32 -4.86 0.62 4.24
N ARG A 33 -4.83 -0.10 5.36
CA ARG A 33 -6.04 -0.46 6.11
C ARG A 33 -5.90 -0.15 7.60
N LYS A 34 -7.01 0.19 8.27
CA LYS A 34 -7.08 0.35 9.73
C LYS A 34 -8.21 -0.50 10.31
N ASN A 35 -8.42 -0.41 11.64
CA ASN A 35 -9.48 -1.13 12.36
C ASN A 35 -9.39 -2.64 12.14
N ASP A 36 -8.22 -3.22 12.47
CA ASP A 36 -7.91 -4.64 12.25
C ASP A 36 -8.09 -5.05 10.77
N SER A 37 -7.56 -4.21 9.88
CA SER A 37 -7.57 -4.43 8.42
C SER A 37 -8.95 -4.48 7.77
N LYS A 38 -10.00 -3.97 8.42
CA LYS A 38 -11.38 -3.93 7.88
C LYS A 38 -11.65 -2.70 7.02
N ASP A 39 -11.00 -1.58 7.32
CA ASP A 39 -11.24 -0.30 6.65
C ASP A 39 -10.08 0.09 5.75
N VAL A 40 -10.32 0.13 4.43
CA VAL A 40 -9.37 0.73 3.49
C VAL A 40 -9.37 2.25 3.66
N ILE A 41 -8.19 2.82 3.88
CA ILE A 41 -7.99 4.26 4.09
C ILE A 41 -7.27 4.93 2.93
N ALA A 42 -6.45 4.19 2.18
CA ALA A 42 -5.76 4.70 1.01
C ALA A 42 -5.24 3.56 0.11
N HIS A 43 -5.11 3.89 -1.18
CA HIS A 43 -4.38 3.09 -2.16
C HIS A 43 -3.13 3.83 -2.62
N GLY A 44 -2.06 3.09 -2.86
CA GLY A 44 -0.78 3.61 -3.35
C GLY A 44 -0.21 2.76 -4.48
N GLN A 45 0.76 3.31 -5.19
CA GLN A 45 1.56 2.59 -6.16
C GLN A 45 3.03 2.97 -5.98
N HIS A 46 3.90 1.98 -5.93
CA HIS A 46 5.34 2.17 -5.80
C HIS A 46 6.06 1.51 -6.98
N THR A 47 7.07 2.19 -7.51
CA THR A 47 8.04 1.62 -8.44
C THR A 47 9.34 1.39 -7.69
N LYS A 48 9.94 0.20 -7.84
CA LYS A 48 11.21 -0.17 -7.21
C LYS A 48 12.16 -0.70 -8.26
N TYR A 49 13.43 -0.33 -8.14
CA TYR A 49 14.50 -0.92 -8.93
C TYR A 49 14.96 -2.20 -8.25
N LEU A 50 15.12 -3.25 -9.05
CA LEU A 50 15.62 -4.54 -8.60
C LEU A 50 17.10 -4.64 -8.96
N LEU A 51 17.89 -5.20 -8.03
CA LEU A 51 19.30 -5.53 -8.24
C LEU A 51 19.44 -6.83 -9.03
#